data_AF-A0A516NIR4-F1
#
_entry.id   AF-A0A516NIR4-F1
#
_cell.length_a   1.000
_cell.length_b   1.000
_cell.length_c   1.000
_cell.angle_alpha   90.00
_cell.angle_beta   90.00
_cell.angle_gamma   90.00
#
_symmetry.space_group_name_H-M   'P 1'
#
loop_
_entity.id
_entity.type
_entity.pdbx_description
1 polymer ?
#
loop_
_entity_poly.entity_id
_entity_poly.type
_entity_poly.pdbx_seq_one_letter_code
_entity_poly.pdbx_strand_id
1 'polypeptide(L)'
;MSNVASLPGAASLPAGVGGAAAAEFAPLVRTFARIMGGRPGAGGGLAVHRHGEPLVDIWIGDGETGRPWGPETGSIVFSATKGIAATVIHRLADRGLIDYAAPVAEYWPEFGANGKDRITVRQLLSHRAGLSGLPAIARGLDEVLDHRLMEERLAAAKPDHLLGVPTYHALTFGWLCGGLARSVTGRGMADLFRTEVAEPLGTDGIHLGRPAPGSATRVAAVAGSRLELVGAPYAAMALGRAYGIPGAAGAAARALFLPGLEALLDGDDPPILATELAAGNGVCTASGLATLYGALADGGMVNGRRYLSPQTVKALCKVESYRLDHALFYIPMLWRMGYHSLPMPGARAGFGHIGLGGSFGWADPRSGLSVGFVHNRLGVGTLSADQLASAWVLPLAVRGARAAARRAIPTTTRRAA
;
A
#
# COMPACT_ATOMS: atom_id res chain seq x y z
N MET A 1 -12.50 -0.02 21.33
CA MET A 1 -12.07 0.97 22.34
C MET A 1 -10.70 1.46 21.92
N SER A 2 -10.52 2.75 21.62
CA SER A 2 -9.20 3.26 21.19
C SER A 2 -8.22 3.11 22.35
N ASN A 3 -7.07 2.46 22.15
CA ASN A 3 -6.01 2.32 23.16
C ASN A 3 -5.29 3.65 23.49
N VAL A 4 -5.87 4.80 23.12
CA VAL A 4 -5.30 6.13 23.27
C VAL A 4 -5.71 6.76 24.62
N ALA A 5 -5.71 5.96 25.69
CA ALA A 5 -5.85 6.51 27.03
C ALA A 5 -4.50 7.15 27.42
N SER A 6 -4.42 8.47 27.22
CA SER A 6 -3.37 9.39 27.69
C SER A 6 -1.92 9.06 27.30
N LEU A 7 -1.46 9.60 26.16
CA LEU A 7 -0.02 9.76 25.92
C LEU A 7 0.55 10.79 26.90
N PRO A 8 1.53 10.45 27.76
CA PRO A 8 2.16 11.41 28.66
C PRO A 8 2.86 12.52 27.84
N GLY A 9 2.50 13.79 28.08
CA GLY A 9 3.05 14.92 27.32
C GLY A 9 2.53 15.00 25.89
N ALA A 10 1.21 14.88 25.70
CA ALA A 10 0.55 15.03 24.40
C ALA A 10 0.79 16.41 23.76
N ALA A 11 0.89 16.44 22.44
CA ALA A 11 0.89 17.67 21.65
C ALA A 11 -0.49 18.34 21.72
N SER A 12 -0.52 19.67 21.76
CA SER A 12 -1.74 20.43 21.46
C SER A 12 -2.11 20.21 19.99
N LEU A 13 -3.35 19.80 19.74
CA LEU A 13 -3.85 19.53 18.39
C LEU A 13 -4.47 20.81 17.78
N PRO A 14 -4.17 21.14 16.51
CA PRO A 14 -4.86 22.20 15.79
C PRO A 14 -6.38 21.98 15.73
N ALA A 15 -7.14 23.07 15.58
CA ALA A 15 -8.59 22.99 15.44
C ALA A 15 -9.02 22.03 14.31
N GLY A 16 -10.02 21.19 14.59
CA GLY A 16 -10.55 20.18 13.65
C GLY A 16 -9.73 18.89 13.56
N VAL A 17 -8.55 18.80 14.21
CA VAL A 17 -7.80 17.54 14.32
C VAL A 17 -8.32 16.73 15.50
N GLY A 18 -8.75 15.51 15.26
CA GLY A 18 -9.07 14.52 16.30
C GLY A 18 -7.91 13.56 16.56
N GLY A 19 -7.99 12.83 17.68
CA GLY A 19 -7.03 11.78 18.05
C GLY A 19 -6.01 12.24 19.09
N ALA A 20 -4.79 11.69 19.04
CA ALA A 20 -3.69 12.09 19.91
C ALA A 20 -2.32 11.98 19.23
N ALA A 21 -1.36 12.76 19.72
CA ALA A 21 0.03 12.71 19.29
C ALA A 21 0.96 13.07 20.44
N ALA A 22 2.13 12.44 20.52
CA ALA A 22 3.18 12.85 21.45
C ALA A 22 3.74 14.24 21.07
N ALA A 23 4.14 15.05 22.07
CA ALA A 23 4.60 16.43 21.88
C ALA A 23 5.72 16.58 20.83
N GLU A 24 6.61 15.60 20.74
CA GLU A 24 7.75 15.57 19.83
C GLU A 24 7.32 15.54 18.35
N PHE A 25 6.07 15.16 18.07
CA PHE A 25 5.48 15.11 16.73
C PHE A 25 4.69 16.37 16.38
N ALA A 26 4.68 17.41 17.21
CA ALA A 26 3.94 18.65 16.93
C ALA A 26 4.19 19.27 15.53
N PRO A 27 5.42 19.27 14.97
CA PRO A 27 5.63 19.71 13.58
C PRO A 27 4.93 18.85 12.52
N LEU A 28 4.84 17.54 12.75
CA LEU A 28 4.12 16.62 11.87
C LEU A 28 2.62 16.89 11.95
N VAL A 29 2.06 17.00 13.16
CA VAL A 29 0.64 17.30 13.41
C VAL A 29 0.22 18.59 12.72
N ARG A 30 0.97 19.69 12.87
CA ARG A 30 0.67 20.98 12.22
C ARG A 30 0.72 20.89 10.69
N THR A 31 1.64 20.10 10.15
CA THR A 31 1.79 19.93 8.69
C THR A 31 0.65 19.10 8.13
N PHE A 32 0.30 18.00 8.79
CA PHE A 32 -0.85 17.18 8.47
C PHE A 32 -2.15 18.01 8.46
N ALA A 33 -2.41 18.78 9.53
CA ALA A 33 -3.60 19.63 9.64
C ALA A 33 -3.68 20.66 8.51
N ARG A 34 -2.56 21.29 8.13
CA ARG A 34 -2.50 22.27 7.05
C ARG A 34 -2.77 21.66 5.68
N ILE A 35 -2.22 20.48 5.41
CA ILE A 35 -2.31 19.84 4.09
C ILE A 35 -3.69 19.19 3.91
N MET A 36 -4.21 18.55 4.96
CA MET A 36 -5.42 17.74 4.88
C MET A 36 -6.69 18.48 5.30
N GLY A 37 -6.59 19.55 6.10
CA GLY A 37 -7.75 20.30 6.59
C GLY A 37 -8.36 21.28 5.58
N GLY A 38 -9.59 21.71 5.88
CA GLY A 38 -10.24 22.86 5.24
C GLY A 38 -10.90 22.57 3.88
N ARG A 39 -11.14 21.31 3.53
CA ARG A 39 -11.77 20.93 2.26
C ARG A 39 -13.04 20.11 2.49
N PRO A 40 -14.22 20.64 2.15
CA PRO A 40 -15.48 19.91 2.31
C PRO A 40 -15.44 18.55 1.61
N GLY A 41 -15.92 17.51 2.30
CA GLY A 41 -16.00 16.14 1.76
C GLY A 41 -14.66 15.41 1.66
N ALA A 42 -13.55 16.04 2.05
CA ALA A 42 -12.23 15.45 2.04
C ALA A 42 -11.63 15.38 3.45
N GLY A 43 -10.85 14.34 3.71
CA GLY A 43 -10.19 14.15 4.98
C GLY A 43 -9.07 13.12 4.90
N GLY A 44 -8.49 12.81 6.04
CA GLY A 44 -7.48 11.78 6.13
C GLY A 44 -7.14 11.40 7.56
N GLY A 45 -6.36 10.33 7.69
CA GLY A 45 -5.80 9.82 8.93
C GLY A 45 -4.29 9.63 8.82
N LEU A 46 -3.60 9.77 9.94
CA LEU A 46 -2.16 9.53 10.07
C LEU A 46 -1.89 8.81 11.39
N ALA A 47 -1.22 7.66 11.30
CA ALA A 47 -0.74 6.92 12.45
C ALA A 47 0.78 6.70 12.34
N VAL A 48 1.47 6.83 13.47
CA VAL A 48 2.90 6.58 13.61
C VAL A 48 3.12 5.73 14.85
N HIS A 49 3.70 4.54 14.68
CA HIS A 49 4.07 3.67 15.80
C HIS A 49 5.60 3.53 15.88
N ARG A 50 6.12 3.17 17.04
CA ARG A 50 7.52 2.78 17.23
C ARG A 50 7.59 1.55 18.12
N HIS A 51 8.18 0.46 17.62
CA HIS A 51 8.19 -0.84 18.32
C HIS A 51 6.78 -1.30 18.71
N GLY A 52 5.83 -1.13 17.80
CA GLY A 52 4.41 -1.44 18.04
C GLY A 52 3.64 -0.39 18.85
N GLU A 53 4.31 0.50 19.58
CA GLU A 53 3.65 1.50 20.43
C GLU A 53 3.18 2.73 19.63
N PRO A 54 1.90 3.16 19.78
CA PRO A 54 1.38 4.31 19.08
C PRO A 54 1.95 5.63 19.62
N LEU A 55 2.50 6.46 18.74
CA LEU A 55 3.02 7.80 19.05
C LEU A 55 2.18 8.93 18.46
N VAL A 56 1.51 8.64 17.34
CA VAL A 56 0.56 9.52 16.66
C VAL A 56 -0.58 8.65 16.16
N ASP A 57 -1.82 9.05 16.41
CA ASP A 57 -3.02 8.53 15.78
C ASP A 57 -4.02 9.70 15.68
N ILE A 58 -4.05 10.35 14.52
CA ILE A 58 -4.79 11.59 14.30
C ILE A 58 -5.58 11.55 12.99
N TRP A 59 -6.64 12.34 12.93
CA TRP A 59 -7.46 12.50 11.73
C TRP A 59 -8.01 13.93 11.61
N ILE A 60 -8.45 14.29 10.41
CA ILE A 60 -9.06 15.60 10.11
C ILE A 60 -9.97 15.48 8.88
N GLY A 61 -10.96 16.38 8.80
CA GLY A 61 -11.84 16.52 7.64
C GLY A 61 -12.99 15.53 7.64
N ASP A 62 -13.51 15.23 6.45
CA ASP A 62 -14.72 14.40 6.25
C ASP A 62 -14.38 13.09 5.54
N GLY A 63 -15.02 11.99 5.96
CA GLY A 63 -14.96 10.71 5.25
C GLY A 63 -15.94 10.64 4.09
N GLU A 64 -17.06 11.33 4.22
CA GLU A 64 -18.09 11.54 3.19
C GLU A 64 -18.82 12.85 3.52
N THR A 65 -19.52 13.44 2.56
CA THR A 65 -20.24 14.70 2.77
C THR A 65 -21.20 14.60 3.97
N GLY A 66 -21.01 15.44 4.98
CA GLY A 66 -21.84 15.44 6.19
C GLY A 66 -21.41 14.45 7.27
N ARG A 67 -20.32 13.68 7.07
CA ARG A 67 -19.79 12.75 8.07
C ARG A 67 -18.29 12.96 8.30
N PRO A 68 -17.89 13.42 9.50
CA PRO A 68 -16.49 13.63 9.85
C PRO A 68 -15.65 12.36 9.73
N TRP A 69 -14.38 12.54 9.39
CA TRP A 69 -13.37 11.50 9.51
C TRP A 69 -13.23 11.09 10.98
N GLY A 70 -13.07 9.80 11.23
CA GLY A 70 -12.83 9.25 12.56
C GLY A 70 -11.82 8.11 12.54
N PRO A 71 -11.56 7.48 13.70
CA PRO A 71 -10.57 6.40 13.81
C PRO A 71 -10.93 5.17 12.96
N GLU A 72 -12.22 4.94 12.74
CA GLU A 72 -12.74 3.83 11.94
C GLU A 72 -12.99 4.21 10.47
N THR A 73 -12.59 5.41 10.04
CA THR A 73 -12.74 5.81 8.63
C THR A 73 -11.54 5.31 7.85
N GLY A 74 -11.78 4.33 6.98
CA GLY A 74 -10.80 3.77 6.05
C GLY A 74 -11.01 4.26 4.62
N SER A 75 -9.95 4.34 3.83
CA SER A 75 -10.05 4.74 2.42
C SER A 75 -9.40 3.71 1.51
N ILE A 76 -9.75 3.74 0.22
CA ILE A 76 -9.05 2.97 -0.81
C ILE A 76 -7.61 3.50 -0.89
N VAL A 77 -6.64 2.66 -0.54
CA VAL A 77 -5.22 3.06 -0.48
C VAL A 77 -4.46 2.79 -1.78
N PHE A 78 -5.18 2.48 -2.87
CA PHE A 78 -4.62 2.24 -4.19
C PHE A 78 -3.46 1.24 -4.14
N SER A 79 -2.35 1.57 -4.76
CA SER A 79 -1.19 0.69 -4.83
C SER A 79 -0.56 0.34 -3.48
N ALA A 80 -0.85 1.07 -2.39
CA ALA A 80 -0.40 0.64 -1.06
C ALA A 80 -0.96 -0.75 -0.67
N THR A 81 -2.07 -1.17 -1.27
CA THR A 81 -2.67 -2.51 -1.17
C THR A 81 -1.65 -3.63 -1.48
N LYS A 82 -0.71 -3.38 -2.41
CA LYS A 82 0.29 -4.39 -2.81
C LYS A 82 1.17 -4.84 -1.66
N GLY A 83 1.50 -3.95 -0.72
CA GLY A 83 2.27 -4.32 0.47
C GLY A 83 1.51 -5.31 1.36
N ILE A 84 0.17 -5.21 1.40
CA ILE A 84 -0.69 -6.11 2.17
C ILE A 84 -0.78 -7.46 1.44
N ALA A 85 -0.99 -7.45 0.13
CA ALA A 85 -0.99 -8.66 -0.70
C ALA A 85 0.36 -9.40 -0.64
N ALA A 86 1.47 -8.68 -0.66
CA ALA A 86 2.80 -9.24 -0.47
C ALA A 86 2.95 -9.85 0.93
N THR A 87 2.43 -9.19 1.97
CA THR A 87 2.43 -9.73 3.34
C THR A 87 1.71 -11.08 3.41
N VAL A 88 0.58 -11.24 2.72
CA VAL A 88 -0.11 -12.55 2.63
C VAL A 88 0.82 -13.62 2.07
N ILE A 89 1.47 -13.36 0.93
CA ILE A 89 2.43 -14.32 0.34
C ILE A 89 3.60 -14.61 1.30
N HIS A 90 4.10 -13.60 2.01
CA HIS A 90 5.15 -13.78 3.00
C HIS A 90 4.71 -14.63 4.19
N ARG A 91 3.46 -14.51 4.65
CA ARG A 91 2.90 -15.34 5.73
C ARG A 91 2.78 -16.80 5.32
N LEU A 92 2.38 -17.07 4.08
CA LEU A 92 2.34 -18.42 3.51
C LEU A 92 3.77 -19.00 3.38
N ALA A 93 4.72 -18.20 2.89
CA ALA A 93 6.11 -18.61 2.78
C ALA A 93 6.79 -18.86 4.15
N ASP A 94 6.49 -18.03 5.16
CA ASP A 94 7.01 -18.19 6.53
C ASP A 94 6.56 -19.52 7.17
N ARG A 95 5.39 -20.04 6.74
CA ARG A 95 4.85 -21.34 7.14
C ARG A 95 5.35 -22.50 6.27
N GLY A 96 6.25 -22.24 5.31
CA GLY A 96 6.80 -23.24 4.40
C GLY A 96 5.86 -23.67 3.27
N LEU A 97 4.77 -22.93 3.02
CA LEU A 97 3.82 -23.25 1.94
C LEU A 97 4.27 -22.71 0.58
N ILE A 98 5.17 -21.72 0.57
CA ILE A 98 5.70 -21.09 -0.63
C ILE A 98 7.21 -20.92 -0.47
N ASP A 99 7.98 -21.35 -1.46
CA ASP A 99 9.40 -21.00 -1.60
C ASP A 99 9.54 -19.86 -2.62
N TYR A 100 10.26 -18.80 -2.23
CA TYR A 100 10.53 -17.68 -3.12
C TYR A 100 11.38 -18.07 -4.35
N ALA A 101 12.22 -19.09 -4.23
CA ALA A 101 13.09 -19.56 -5.31
C ALA A 101 12.39 -20.54 -6.26
N ALA A 102 11.29 -21.15 -5.83
CA ALA A 102 10.52 -22.06 -6.66
C ALA A 102 9.82 -21.30 -7.80
N PRO A 103 9.70 -21.93 -9.00
CA PRO A 103 8.79 -21.48 -10.03
C PRO A 103 7.35 -21.37 -9.52
N VAL A 104 6.65 -20.33 -9.96
CA VAL A 104 5.21 -20.14 -9.66
C VAL A 104 4.40 -21.32 -10.19
N ALA A 105 4.82 -21.92 -11.30
CA ALA A 105 4.17 -23.06 -11.93
C ALA A 105 4.17 -24.34 -11.07
N GLU A 106 5.03 -24.44 -10.05
CA GLU A 106 4.96 -25.56 -9.09
C GLU A 106 3.70 -25.50 -8.21
N TYR A 107 3.20 -24.30 -7.95
CA TYR A 107 2.00 -24.06 -7.15
C TYR A 107 0.76 -23.84 -8.00
N TRP A 108 0.94 -23.24 -9.17
CA TRP A 108 -0.12 -22.86 -10.10
C TRP A 108 0.23 -23.39 -11.51
N PRO A 109 -0.06 -24.67 -11.81
CA PRO A 109 0.42 -25.33 -13.02
C PRO A 109 0.05 -24.62 -14.33
N GLU A 110 -1.15 -24.06 -14.42
CA GLU A 110 -1.64 -23.31 -15.58
C GLU A 110 -0.78 -22.08 -15.87
N PHE A 111 -0.17 -21.49 -14.83
CA PHE A 111 0.76 -20.37 -14.99
C PHE A 111 1.98 -20.76 -15.83
N GLY A 112 2.36 -22.03 -15.90
CA GLY A 112 3.50 -22.50 -16.70
C GLY A 112 3.36 -22.30 -18.22
N ALA A 113 2.16 -21.99 -18.72
CA ALA A 113 1.91 -21.80 -20.15
C ALA A 113 2.80 -20.71 -20.77
N ASN A 114 3.03 -20.80 -22.09
CA ASN A 114 3.73 -19.77 -22.88
C ASN A 114 5.13 -19.37 -22.37
N GLY A 115 5.88 -20.34 -21.84
CA GLY A 115 7.28 -20.17 -21.42
C GLY A 115 7.47 -19.52 -20.05
N LYS A 116 6.47 -19.64 -19.16
CA LYS A 116 6.47 -19.08 -17.81
C LYS A 116 6.87 -20.10 -16.73
N ASP A 117 7.16 -21.34 -17.11
CA ASP A 117 7.51 -22.48 -16.26
C ASP A 117 8.72 -22.25 -15.35
N ARG A 118 9.56 -21.25 -15.66
CA ARG A 118 10.75 -20.90 -14.87
C ARG A 118 10.64 -19.57 -14.11
N ILE A 119 9.51 -18.87 -14.18
CA ILE A 119 9.32 -17.62 -13.46
C ILE A 119 9.12 -17.93 -11.98
N THR A 120 10.04 -17.46 -11.14
CA THR A 120 10.02 -17.68 -9.69
C THR A 120 9.05 -16.76 -8.96
N VAL A 121 8.62 -17.18 -7.77
CA VAL A 121 7.81 -16.33 -6.87
C VAL A 121 8.54 -15.02 -6.55
N ARG A 122 9.87 -15.07 -6.35
CA ARG A 122 10.71 -13.88 -6.16
C ARG A 122 10.63 -12.91 -7.34
N GLN A 123 10.66 -13.40 -8.58
CA GLN A 123 10.51 -12.55 -9.78
C GLN A 123 9.11 -11.97 -9.91
N LEU A 124 8.07 -12.73 -9.56
CA LEU A 124 6.69 -12.25 -9.50
C LEU A 124 6.56 -11.08 -8.51
N LEU A 125 7.00 -11.28 -7.26
CA LEU A 125 6.90 -10.26 -6.21
C LEU A 125 7.75 -9.01 -6.46
N SER A 126 8.77 -9.08 -7.31
CA SER A 126 9.69 -7.97 -7.60
C SER A 126 9.46 -7.32 -8.97
N HIS A 127 8.25 -7.46 -9.53
CA HIS A 127 7.85 -6.84 -10.81
C HIS A 127 8.69 -7.27 -12.02
N ARG A 128 9.14 -8.52 -12.04
CA ARG A 128 10.03 -9.05 -13.08
C ARG A 128 9.44 -10.20 -13.90
N ALA A 129 8.12 -10.43 -13.79
CA ALA A 129 7.44 -11.51 -14.50
C ALA A 129 7.14 -11.20 -15.99
N GLY A 130 7.36 -9.97 -16.48
CA GLY A 130 7.06 -9.60 -17.87
C GLY A 130 5.56 -9.60 -18.21
N LEU A 131 4.70 -9.37 -17.22
CA LEU A 131 3.23 -9.45 -17.31
C LEU A 131 2.56 -8.16 -16.83
N SER A 132 3.19 -7.02 -17.06
CA SER A 132 2.68 -5.72 -16.60
C SER A 132 1.60 -5.14 -17.51
N GLY A 133 1.57 -5.52 -18.79
CA GLY A 133 0.68 -4.94 -19.80
C GLY A 133 -0.77 -5.42 -19.70
N LEU A 134 -1.70 -4.48 -19.48
CA LEU A 134 -3.16 -4.71 -19.42
C LEU A 134 -3.80 -5.05 -20.78
N PRO A 135 -3.45 -4.40 -21.91
CA PRO A 135 -4.16 -4.63 -23.17
C PRO A 135 -4.07 -6.06 -23.70
N ALA A 136 -3.06 -6.83 -23.25
CA ALA A 136 -2.90 -8.23 -23.62
C ALA A 136 -3.80 -9.19 -22.82
N ILE A 137 -4.40 -8.74 -21.72
CA ILE A 137 -5.13 -9.59 -20.77
C ILE A 137 -6.57 -9.11 -20.51
N ALA A 138 -6.87 -7.82 -20.66
CA ALA A 138 -8.19 -7.25 -20.40
C ALA A 138 -8.67 -6.40 -21.58
N ARG A 139 -9.97 -6.44 -21.85
CA ARG A 139 -10.64 -5.71 -22.93
C ARG A 139 -11.53 -4.57 -22.45
N GLY A 140 -11.87 -4.55 -21.16
CA GLY A 140 -12.73 -3.51 -20.57
C GLY A 140 -12.97 -3.73 -19.08
N LEU A 141 -13.78 -2.84 -18.50
CA LEU A 141 -14.04 -2.77 -17.06
C LEU A 141 -14.65 -4.06 -16.48
N ASP A 142 -15.66 -4.64 -17.15
CA ASP A 142 -16.34 -5.85 -16.66
C ASP A 142 -15.37 -7.02 -16.44
N GLU A 143 -14.40 -7.18 -17.36
CA GLU A 143 -13.38 -8.21 -17.23
C GLU A 143 -12.38 -7.88 -16.10
N VAL A 144 -12.00 -6.61 -15.94
CA VAL A 144 -11.12 -6.17 -14.83
C VAL A 144 -11.76 -6.41 -13.46
N LEU A 145 -13.09 -6.29 -13.37
CA LEU A 145 -13.84 -6.56 -12.14
C LEU A 145 -13.95 -8.06 -11.84
N ASP A 146 -13.86 -8.94 -12.84
CA ASP A 146 -13.74 -10.38 -12.63
C ASP A 146 -12.28 -10.77 -12.34
N HIS A 147 -11.89 -10.67 -11.07
CA HIS A 147 -10.54 -11.00 -10.63
C HIS A 147 -10.13 -12.45 -10.93
N ARG A 148 -11.08 -13.41 -10.98
CA ARG A 148 -10.79 -14.81 -11.30
C ARG A 148 -10.48 -14.97 -12.79
N LEU A 149 -11.27 -14.33 -13.65
CA LEU A 149 -10.97 -14.26 -15.07
C LEU A 149 -9.60 -13.62 -15.32
N MET A 150 -9.24 -12.57 -14.58
CA MET A 150 -7.92 -11.92 -14.71
C MET A 150 -6.77 -12.83 -14.24
N GLU A 151 -6.96 -13.60 -13.16
CA GLU A 151 -6.02 -14.66 -12.75
C GLU A 151 -5.81 -15.67 -13.88
N GLU A 152 -6.89 -16.23 -14.44
CA GLU A 152 -6.85 -17.21 -15.54
C GLU A 152 -6.15 -16.66 -16.79
N ARG A 153 -6.45 -15.41 -17.17
CA ARG A 153 -5.83 -14.79 -18.35
C ARG A 153 -4.35 -14.50 -18.15
N LEU A 154 -3.92 -14.14 -16.94
CA LEU A 154 -2.52 -14.00 -16.62
C LEU A 154 -1.78 -15.34 -16.64
N ALA A 155 -2.42 -16.42 -16.20
CA ALA A 155 -1.88 -17.77 -16.34
C ALA A 155 -1.70 -18.16 -17.81
N ALA A 156 -2.66 -17.82 -18.68
CA ALA A 156 -2.58 -18.08 -20.11
C ALA A 156 -1.67 -17.09 -20.88
N ALA A 157 -1.34 -15.92 -20.32
CA ALA A 157 -0.61 -14.88 -21.04
C ALA A 157 0.83 -15.26 -21.39
N LYS A 158 1.37 -14.67 -22.46
CA LYS A 158 2.79 -14.73 -22.81
C LYS A 158 3.52 -13.54 -22.17
N PRO A 159 4.65 -13.74 -21.47
CA PRO A 159 5.48 -12.64 -21.00
C PRO A 159 5.96 -11.77 -22.16
N ASP A 160 6.04 -10.46 -21.94
CA ASP A 160 6.61 -9.53 -22.88
C ASP A 160 8.15 -9.57 -22.87
N HIS A 161 8.76 -8.76 -23.74
CA HIS A 161 10.21 -8.62 -23.85
C HIS A 161 10.89 -8.05 -22.59
N LEU A 162 10.12 -7.60 -21.58
CA LEU A 162 10.62 -7.07 -20.31
C LEU A 162 10.67 -8.15 -19.21
N LEU A 163 10.48 -9.43 -19.55
CA LEU A 163 10.72 -10.53 -18.62
C LEU A 163 12.12 -10.43 -17.98
N GLY A 164 12.17 -10.50 -16.65
CA GLY A 164 13.42 -10.33 -15.88
C GLY A 164 13.88 -8.87 -15.74
N VAL A 165 13.15 -7.89 -16.27
CA VAL A 165 13.40 -6.46 -16.09
C VAL A 165 12.33 -5.89 -15.17
N PRO A 166 12.70 -5.12 -14.12
CA PRO A 166 11.69 -4.47 -13.29
C PRO A 166 10.81 -3.55 -14.12
N THR A 167 9.52 -3.87 -14.15
CA THR A 167 8.50 -3.12 -14.88
C THR A 167 7.23 -3.18 -14.06
N TYR A 168 6.83 -2.07 -13.46
CA TYR A 168 5.72 -2.04 -12.52
C TYR A 168 4.42 -2.70 -13.05
N HIS A 169 3.96 -3.72 -12.32
CA HIS A 169 2.71 -4.45 -12.55
C HIS A 169 1.59 -3.73 -11.80
N ALA A 170 1.04 -2.66 -12.39
CA ALA A 170 0.19 -1.75 -11.65
C ALA A 170 -1.13 -2.38 -11.16
N LEU A 171 -1.80 -3.20 -11.97
CA LEU A 171 -2.95 -4.01 -11.53
C LEU A 171 -2.60 -5.51 -11.47
N THR A 172 -1.82 -5.98 -12.44
CA THR A 172 -1.54 -7.42 -12.61
C THR A 172 -0.81 -8.04 -11.43
N PHE A 173 -0.07 -7.26 -10.63
CA PHE A 173 0.52 -7.74 -9.38
C PHE A 173 -0.51 -8.37 -8.45
N GLY A 174 -1.69 -7.75 -8.35
CA GLY A 174 -2.75 -8.18 -7.45
C GLY A 174 -3.31 -9.54 -7.86
N TRP A 175 -3.65 -9.69 -9.14
CA TRP A 175 -4.13 -10.96 -9.70
C TRP A 175 -3.05 -12.04 -9.70
N LEU A 176 -1.78 -11.69 -9.93
CA LEU A 176 -0.66 -12.64 -9.83
C LEU A 176 -0.49 -13.17 -8.40
N CYS A 177 -0.55 -12.30 -7.39
CA CYS A 177 -0.55 -12.71 -5.99
C CYS A 177 -1.84 -13.49 -5.63
N GLY A 178 -2.98 -13.07 -6.16
CA GLY A 178 -4.29 -13.73 -6.03
C GLY A 178 -4.25 -15.18 -6.49
N GLY A 179 -3.90 -15.40 -7.76
CA GLY A 179 -3.83 -16.73 -8.37
C GLY A 179 -2.82 -17.64 -7.67
N LEU A 180 -1.64 -17.13 -7.30
CA LEU A 180 -0.66 -17.90 -6.53
C LEU A 180 -1.22 -18.32 -5.16
N ALA A 181 -1.74 -17.37 -4.38
CA ALA A 181 -2.25 -17.67 -3.05
C ALA A 181 -3.47 -18.59 -3.09
N ARG A 182 -4.36 -18.40 -4.07
CA ARG A 182 -5.53 -19.24 -4.30
C ARG A 182 -5.13 -20.66 -4.67
N SER A 183 -4.14 -20.84 -5.54
CA SER A 183 -3.67 -22.17 -5.93
C SER A 183 -3.04 -22.94 -4.77
N VAL A 184 -2.38 -22.23 -3.84
CA VAL A 184 -1.77 -22.83 -2.63
C VAL A 184 -2.80 -23.14 -1.55
N THR A 185 -3.83 -22.30 -1.39
CA THR A 185 -4.71 -22.33 -0.19
C THR A 185 -6.16 -22.71 -0.47
N GLY A 186 -6.61 -22.63 -1.73
CA GLY A 186 -8.01 -22.71 -2.12
C GLY A 186 -8.86 -21.48 -1.78
N ARG A 187 -8.27 -20.41 -1.22
CA ARG A 187 -8.99 -19.24 -0.68
C ARG A 187 -8.77 -17.97 -1.49
N GLY A 188 -9.75 -17.05 -1.43
CA GLY A 188 -9.66 -15.72 -2.03
C GLY A 188 -8.78 -14.76 -1.24
N MET A 189 -8.32 -13.72 -1.92
CA MET A 189 -7.38 -12.77 -1.34
C MET A 189 -8.03 -11.88 -0.29
N ALA A 190 -9.33 -11.57 -0.37
CA ALA A 190 -10.01 -10.82 0.69
C ALA A 190 -10.06 -11.63 1.99
N ASP A 191 -10.29 -12.93 1.83
CA ASP A 191 -10.35 -13.88 2.92
C ASP A 191 -8.97 -14.10 3.58
N LEU A 192 -7.91 -14.07 2.78
CA LEU A 192 -6.52 -14.11 3.25
C LEU A 192 -6.04 -12.78 3.86
N PHE A 193 -6.50 -11.63 3.37
CA PHE A 193 -6.26 -10.33 4.03
C PHE A 193 -6.79 -10.37 5.47
N ARG A 194 -7.98 -10.93 5.68
CA ARG A 194 -8.54 -11.11 7.01
C ARG A 194 -7.71 -12.08 7.85
N THR A 195 -7.54 -13.32 7.40
CA THR A 195 -6.98 -14.38 8.27
C THR A 195 -5.46 -14.37 8.40
N GLU A 196 -4.74 -13.88 7.40
CA GLU A 196 -3.27 -13.84 7.42
C GLU A 196 -2.73 -12.49 7.91
N VAL A 197 -3.52 -11.41 7.83
CA VAL A 197 -3.09 -10.05 8.18
C VAL A 197 -3.96 -9.42 9.27
N ALA A 198 -5.23 -9.12 9.02
CA ALA A 198 -6.04 -8.31 9.94
C ALA A 198 -6.24 -8.99 11.32
N GLU A 199 -6.63 -10.26 11.34
CA GLU A 199 -6.89 -11.03 12.56
C GLU A 199 -5.61 -11.26 13.40
N PRO A 200 -4.48 -11.75 12.84
CA PRO A 200 -3.25 -11.92 13.63
C PRO A 200 -2.68 -10.60 14.17
N LEU A 201 -2.95 -9.49 13.50
CA LEU A 201 -2.55 -8.16 13.92
C LEU A 201 -3.53 -7.50 14.89
N GLY A 202 -4.70 -8.11 15.12
CA GLY A 202 -5.72 -7.58 16.02
C GLY A 202 -6.31 -6.24 15.54
N THR A 203 -6.48 -6.06 14.24
CA THR A 203 -7.04 -4.83 13.66
C THR A 203 -8.23 -5.13 12.76
N ASP A 204 -9.26 -4.30 12.84
CA ASP A 204 -10.36 -4.25 11.85
C ASP A 204 -10.08 -3.22 10.75
N GLY A 205 -8.89 -2.62 10.72
CA GLY A 205 -8.55 -1.50 9.84
C GLY A 205 -7.97 -1.89 8.47
N ILE A 206 -8.05 -3.16 8.07
CA ILE A 206 -7.46 -3.67 6.81
C ILE A 206 -8.45 -4.62 6.12
N HIS A 207 -8.95 -4.21 4.97
CA HIS A 207 -9.87 -4.99 4.13
C HIS A 207 -9.43 -4.97 2.68
N LEU A 208 -9.86 -5.96 1.89
CA LEU A 208 -9.75 -5.95 0.44
C LEU A 208 -11.14 -5.77 -0.16
N GLY A 209 -11.38 -4.66 -0.85
CA GLY A 209 -12.72 -4.28 -1.27
C GLY A 209 -13.59 -3.85 -0.08
N ARG A 210 -14.90 -4.09 -0.18
CA ARG A 210 -15.85 -3.67 0.84
C ARG A 210 -15.60 -4.37 2.18
N PRO A 211 -15.49 -3.62 3.30
CA PRO A 211 -15.46 -4.22 4.62
C PRO A 211 -16.68 -5.13 4.86
N ALA A 212 -16.45 -6.26 5.54
CA ALA A 212 -17.52 -7.24 5.78
C ALA A 212 -18.66 -6.64 6.63
N PRO A 213 -19.90 -7.17 6.51
CA PRO A 213 -20.99 -6.79 7.40
C PRO A 213 -20.58 -6.93 8.89
N GLY A 214 -20.78 -5.87 9.68
CA GLY A 214 -20.38 -5.83 11.09
C GLY A 214 -18.97 -5.27 11.35
N SER A 215 -18.18 -4.99 10.31
CA SER A 215 -16.93 -4.24 10.42
C SER A 215 -17.16 -2.86 11.06
N ALA A 216 -16.26 -2.46 11.96
CA ALA A 216 -16.23 -1.10 12.49
C ALA A 216 -15.73 -0.10 11.42
N THR A 217 -14.81 -0.57 10.57
CA THR A 217 -14.27 0.21 9.45
C THR A 217 -15.35 0.61 8.46
N ARG A 218 -15.37 1.89 8.14
CA ARG A 218 -16.27 2.51 7.16
C ARG A 218 -15.45 3.07 6.00
N VAL A 219 -15.93 2.85 4.79
CA VAL A 219 -15.29 3.36 3.58
C VAL A 219 -15.53 4.86 3.46
N ALA A 220 -14.46 5.63 3.26
CA ALA A 220 -14.53 7.03 2.89
C ALA A 220 -14.81 7.17 1.38
N ALA A 221 -15.77 8.02 1.02
CA ALA A 221 -16.08 8.34 -0.37
C ALA A 221 -14.89 9.09 -1.01
N VAL A 222 -14.56 8.76 -2.26
CA VAL A 222 -13.44 9.40 -2.96
C VAL A 222 -13.79 10.87 -3.24
N ALA A 223 -12.99 11.78 -2.70
CA ALA A 223 -13.22 13.20 -2.81
C ALA A 223 -12.54 13.78 -4.05
N GLY A 224 -13.35 14.34 -4.96
CA GLY A 224 -12.87 15.10 -6.11
C GLY A 224 -12.42 14.26 -7.31
N SER A 225 -12.88 13.01 -7.43
CA SER A 225 -12.65 12.15 -8.60
C SER A 225 -13.24 12.76 -9.87
N ARG A 226 -12.45 13.64 -10.51
CA ARG A 226 -12.65 14.10 -11.90
C ARG A 226 -11.67 13.41 -12.84
N LEU A 227 -11.40 12.12 -12.59
CA LEU A 227 -10.71 11.27 -13.55
C LEU A 227 -11.50 11.14 -14.86
N GLU A 228 -12.81 11.45 -14.85
CA GLU A 228 -13.66 11.64 -16.03
C GLU A 228 -13.00 12.51 -17.12
N LEU A 229 -12.18 13.52 -16.77
CA LEU A 229 -11.46 14.33 -17.76
C LEU A 229 -10.42 13.51 -18.57
N VAL A 230 -9.89 12.44 -17.99
CA VAL A 230 -9.01 11.47 -18.66
C VAL A 230 -9.82 10.49 -19.52
N GLY A 231 -11.10 10.27 -19.19
CA GLY A 231 -12.07 9.48 -19.97
C GLY A 231 -12.63 10.19 -21.22
N ALA A 232 -12.20 11.43 -21.51
CA ALA A 232 -12.57 12.09 -22.75
C ALA A 232 -12.09 11.24 -23.96
N PRO A 233 -12.92 10.96 -24.98
CA PRO A 233 -12.61 10.01 -26.05
C PRO A 233 -11.26 10.28 -26.75
N TYR A 234 -10.89 11.55 -26.89
CA TYR A 234 -9.62 11.97 -27.48
C TYR A 234 -8.40 11.64 -26.59
N ALA A 235 -8.52 11.79 -25.27
CA ALA A 235 -7.47 11.45 -24.32
C ALA A 235 -7.26 9.93 -24.24
N ALA A 236 -8.35 9.16 -24.20
CA ALA A 236 -8.30 7.70 -24.26
C ALA A 236 -7.67 7.19 -25.57
N MET A 237 -8.02 7.81 -26.71
CA MET A 237 -7.40 7.49 -28.01
C MET A 237 -5.90 7.81 -28.03
N ALA A 238 -5.48 8.96 -27.49
CA ALA A 238 -4.08 9.34 -27.39
C ALA A 238 -3.27 8.39 -26.51
N LEU A 239 -3.82 7.97 -25.36
CA LEU A 239 -3.21 6.99 -24.46
C LEU A 239 -3.14 5.58 -25.08
N GLY A 240 -4.17 5.17 -25.83
CA GLY A 240 -4.14 3.93 -26.59
C GLY A 240 -3.04 3.90 -27.66
N ARG A 241 -2.81 5.02 -28.35
CA ARG A 241 -1.66 5.15 -29.28
C ARG A 241 -0.32 5.08 -28.56
N ALA A 242 -0.26 5.53 -27.30
CA ALA A 242 0.97 5.48 -26.50
C ALA A 242 1.44 4.04 -26.22
N TYR A 243 0.58 3.03 -26.33
CA TYR A 243 0.97 1.62 -26.18
C TYR A 243 2.08 1.19 -27.14
N GLY A 244 2.12 1.76 -28.35
CA GLY A 244 3.13 1.45 -29.36
C GLY A 244 4.46 2.19 -29.16
N ILE A 245 4.53 3.14 -28.22
CA ILE A 245 5.75 3.94 -28.01
C ILE A 245 6.82 3.07 -27.37
N PRO A 246 8.05 3.00 -27.92
CA PRO A 246 9.15 2.28 -27.29
C PRO A 246 9.54 2.88 -25.93
N GLY A 247 10.11 2.05 -25.05
CA GLY A 247 10.64 2.49 -23.76
C GLY A 247 9.56 2.81 -22.72
N ALA A 248 9.91 3.71 -21.79
CA ALA A 248 9.13 3.90 -20.57
C ALA A 248 7.71 4.44 -20.79
N ALA A 249 7.52 5.32 -21.78
CA ALA A 249 6.20 5.88 -22.06
C ALA A 249 5.19 4.79 -22.46
N GLY A 250 5.55 3.88 -23.37
CA GLY A 250 4.66 2.79 -23.75
C GLY A 250 4.54 1.72 -22.67
N ALA A 251 5.60 1.44 -21.90
CA ALA A 251 5.51 0.55 -20.75
C ALA A 251 4.54 1.07 -19.69
N ALA A 252 4.63 2.36 -19.35
CA ALA A 252 3.71 3.05 -18.45
C ALA A 252 2.27 2.99 -18.98
N ALA A 253 2.06 3.33 -20.25
CA ALA A 253 0.73 3.30 -20.87
C ALA A 253 0.11 1.90 -20.80
N ARG A 254 0.86 0.85 -21.21
CA ARG A 254 0.37 -0.54 -21.15
C ARG A 254 0.09 -1.01 -19.72
N ALA A 255 0.86 -0.55 -18.73
CA ALA A 255 0.72 -1.00 -17.35
C ALA A 255 -0.37 -0.27 -16.56
N LEU A 256 -0.57 1.03 -16.83
CA LEU A 256 -1.40 1.92 -16.01
C LEU A 256 -2.73 2.28 -16.66
N PHE A 257 -2.89 2.07 -17.97
CA PHE A 257 -4.06 2.51 -18.70
C PHE A 257 -4.75 1.38 -19.46
N LEU A 258 -6.06 1.27 -19.25
CA LEU A 258 -7.01 0.52 -20.05
C LEU A 258 -8.24 1.41 -20.24
N PRO A 259 -8.81 1.54 -21.46
CA PRO A 259 -10.02 2.32 -21.65
C PRO A 259 -11.18 1.85 -20.75
N GLY A 260 -11.92 2.78 -20.13
CA GLY A 260 -13.05 2.50 -19.25
C GLY A 260 -12.67 2.22 -17.79
N LEU A 261 -11.37 2.16 -17.48
CA LEU A 261 -10.89 1.93 -16.11
C LEU A 261 -11.14 3.14 -15.19
N GLU A 262 -11.34 4.32 -15.75
CA GLU A 262 -11.74 5.53 -15.03
C GLU A 262 -13.02 5.33 -14.22
N ALA A 263 -13.95 4.50 -14.72
CA ALA A 263 -15.23 4.22 -14.07
C ALA A 263 -15.13 3.26 -12.88
N LEU A 264 -13.93 2.76 -12.53
CA LEU A 264 -13.71 1.96 -11.31
C LEU A 264 -14.13 2.70 -10.04
N LEU A 265 -14.02 4.03 -10.05
CA LEU A 265 -14.23 4.89 -8.89
C LEU A 265 -15.53 5.71 -8.95
N ASP A 266 -16.39 5.43 -9.94
CA ASP A 266 -17.58 6.23 -10.19
C ASP A 266 -18.72 5.87 -9.21
N GLY A 267 -19.45 6.91 -8.80
CA GLY A 267 -20.59 6.80 -7.91
C GLY A 267 -20.23 6.70 -6.43
N ASP A 268 -21.27 6.79 -5.59
CA ASP A 268 -21.14 6.66 -4.14
C ASP A 268 -20.81 5.22 -3.71
N ASP A 269 -21.14 4.24 -4.56
CA ASP A 269 -20.85 2.83 -4.35
C ASP A 269 -19.97 2.27 -5.49
N PRO A 270 -18.66 2.60 -5.51
CA PRO A 270 -17.83 2.37 -6.68
C PRO A 270 -17.59 0.88 -6.92
N PRO A 271 -17.61 0.43 -8.20
CA PRO A 271 -17.53 -0.99 -8.54
C PRO A 271 -16.22 -1.65 -8.12
N ILE A 272 -15.15 -0.86 -7.96
CA ILE A 272 -13.87 -1.36 -7.43
C ILE A 272 -14.01 -2.02 -6.05
N LEU A 273 -15.00 -1.67 -5.24
CA LEU A 273 -15.19 -2.28 -3.91
C LEU A 273 -15.77 -3.70 -3.96
N ALA A 274 -16.31 -4.12 -5.10
CA ALA A 274 -16.98 -5.41 -5.27
C ALA A 274 -16.06 -6.55 -5.75
N THR A 275 -14.78 -6.28 -5.99
CA THR A 275 -13.81 -7.26 -6.52
C THR A 275 -12.60 -7.46 -5.60
N GLU A 276 -11.81 -8.52 -5.80
CA GLU A 276 -10.55 -8.77 -5.09
C GLU A 276 -9.35 -8.17 -5.87
N LEU A 277 -9.30 -6.85 -6.02
CA LEU A 277 -8.20 -6.17 -6.72
C LEU A 277 -7.02 -5.91 -5.76
N ALA A 278 -6.29 -6.96 -5.39
CA ALA A 278 -5.16 -6.94 -4.44
C ALA A 278 -3.94 -6.07 -4.85
N ALA A 279 -4.09 -5.29 -5.92
CA ALA A 279 -3.16 -4.25 -6.34
C ALA A 279 -3.63 -2.82 -6.05
N GLY A 280 -4.90 -2.61 -5.71
CA GLY A 280 -5.52 -1.29 -5.80
C GLY A 280 -6.67 -1.00 -4.83
N ASN A 281 -7.43 -1.98 -4.36
CA ASN A 281 -8.69 -1.69 -3.67
C ASN A 281 -8.71 -2.06 -2.18
N GLY A 282 -7.56 -2.13 -1.54
CA GLY A 282 -7.49 -2.26 -0.10
C GLY A 282 -8.13 -1.05 0.58
N VAL A 283 -9.10 -1.29 1.46
CA VAL A 283 -9.71 -0.26 2.31
C VAL A 283 -9.03 -0.32 3.66
N CYS A 284 -8.29 0.74 4.00
CA CYS A 284 -7.48 0.76 5.21
C CYS A 284 -7.67 2.02 6.05
N THR A 285 -7.65 1.86 7.38
CA THR A 285 -7.43 2.98 8.31
C THR A 285 -5.93 3.29 8.42
N ALA A 286 -5.59 4.49 8.89
CA ALA A 286 -4.19 4.87 9.12
C ALA A 286 -3.52 3.93 10.14
N SER A 287 -4.22 3.65 11.24
CA SER A 287 -3.76 2.77 12.32
C SER A 287 -3.61 1.32 11.85
N GLY A 288 -4.51 0.82 11.00
CA GLY A 288 -4.40 -0.51 10.38
C GLY A 288 -3.09 -0.67 9.61
N LEU A 289 -2.79 0.28 8.70
CA LEU A 289 -1.51 0.27 7.97
C LEU A 289 -0.31 0.40 8.92
N ALA A 290 -0.35 1.32 9.90
CA ALA A 290 0.75 1.49 10.85
C ALA A 290 1.00 0.23 11.69
N THR A 291 -0.04 -0.52 12.05
CA THR A 291 0.07 -1.81 12.76
C THR A 291 0.73 -2.88 11.89
N LEU A 292 0.29 -3.05 10.64
CA LEU A 292 0.92 -3.99 9.70
C LEU A 292 2.40 -3.68 9.52
N TYR A 293 2.73 -2.44 9.16
CA TYR A 293 4.11 -2.05 8.96
C TYR A 293 4.90 -2.01 10.28
N GLY A 294 4.23 -1.88 11.43
CA GLY A 294 4.84 -2.00 12.76
C GLY A 294 5.38 -3.40 13.00
N ALA A 295 4.61 -4.43 12.62
CA ALA A 295 5.08 -5.81 12.65
C ALA A 295 6.36 -6.02 11.84
N LEU A 296 6.43 -5.41 10.65
CA LEU A 296 7.59 -5.50 9.76
C LEU A 296 8.80 -4.71 10.28
N ALA A 297 8.54 -3.55 10.91
CA ALA A 297 9.58 -2.71 11.50
C ALA A 297 10.15 -3.32 12.79
N ASP A 298 9.35 -4.08 13.55
CA ASP A 298 9.73 -4.66 14.84
C ASP A 298 10.14 -6.14 14.76
N GLY A 299 10.84 -6.50 13.68
CA GLY A 299 11.41 -7.85 13.57
C GLY A 299 10.37 -8.98 13.46
N GLY A 300 9.17 -8.67 12.97
CA GLY A 300 8.07 -9.63 12.87
C GLY A 300 7.35 -9.87 14.20
N MET A 301 7.39 -8.91 15.14
CA MET A 301 6.70 -8.98 16.43
C MET A 301 5.47 -8.09 16.46
N VAL A 302 4.42 -8.58 17.11
CA VAL A 302 3.18 -7.81 17.37
C VAL A 302 2.65 -8.21 18.72
N ASN A 303 2.47 -7.25 19.64
CA ASN A 303 1.94 -7.49 20.99
C ASN A 303 2.65 -8.65 21.72
N GLY A 304 3.98 -8.71 21.61
CA GLY A 304 4.80 -9.77 22.21
C GLY A 304 4.69 -11.16 21.53
N ARG A 305 3.96 -11.28 20.42
CA ARG A 305 3.80 -12.53 19.65
C ARG A 305 4.56 -12.46 18.33
N ARG A 306 5.04 -13.62 17.88
CA ARG A 306 5.72 -13.79 16.59
C ARG A 306 4.69 -13.78 15.46
N TYR A 307 4.73 -12.75 14.62
CA TYR A 307 3.94 -12.64 13.40
C TYR A 307 4.72 -13.10 12.16
N LEU A 308 6.02 -12.82 12.07
CA LEU A 308 6.89 -13.34 11.01
C LEU A 308 8.24 -13.77 11.58
N SER A 309 8.82 -14.84 11.05
CA SER A 309 10.16 -15.26 11.46
C SER A 309 11.21 -14.18 11.15
N PRO A 310 12.30 -14.11 11.93
CA PRO A 310 13.44 -13.24 11.62
C PRO A 310 14.03 -13.47 10.22
N GLN A 311 13.98 -14.72 9.73
CA GLN A 311 14.44 -15.11 8.40
C GLN A 311 13.60 -14.45 7.31
N THR A 312 12.28 -14.51 7.43
CA THR A 312 11.36 -13.84 6.48
C THR A 312 11.49 -12.33 6.55
N VAL A 313 11.64 -11.76 7.76
CA VAL A 313 11.90 -10.32 7.93
C VAL A 313 13.22 -9.88 7.28
N LYS A 314 14.27 -10.70 7.38
CA LYS A 314 15.52 -10.44 6.67
C LYS A 314 15.35 -10.50 5.16
N ALA A 315 14.54 -11.43 4.66
CA ALA A 315 14.27 -11.59 3.23
C ALA A 315 13.51 -10.39 2.65
N LEU A 316 12.45 -9.89 3.31
CA LEU A 316 11.73 -8.69 2.87
C LEU A 316 12.58 -7.41 2.98
N CYS A 317 13.58 -7.39 3.88
CA CYS A 317 14.57 -6.31 3.99
C CYS A 317 15.65 -6.35 2.90
N LYS A 318 15.61 -7.27 1.94
CA LYS A 318 16.55 -7.31 0.82
C LYS A 318 15.99 -6.54 -0.40
N VAL A 319 16.85 -5.74 -1.03
CA VAL A 319 16.58 -5.17 -2.36
C VAL A 319 16.88 -6.24 -3.41
N GLU A 320 15.89 -6.56 -4.24
CA GLU A 320 15.98 -7.59 -5.28
C GLU A 320 16.61 -7.05 -6.57
N SER A 321 16.47 -5.75 -6.84
CA SER A 321 17.03 -5.13 -8.03
C SER A 321 17.34 -3.65 -7.83
N TYR A 322 18.53 -3.24 -8.26
CA TYR A 322 18.93 -1.83 -8.37
C TYR A 322 18.70 -1.26 -9.77
N ARG A 323 18.21 -2.07 -10.72
CA ARG A 323 17.84 -1.60 -12.07
C ARG A 323 16.64 -0.66 -11.98
N LEU A 324 16.60 0.29 -12.92
CA LEU A 324 15.53 1.28 -13.07
C LEU A 324 14.24 0.61 -13.55
N ASP A 325 13.09 1.13 -13.11
CA ASP A 325 11.78 0.58 -13.48
C ASP A 325 11.29 1.12 -14.83
N HIS A 326 10.93 0.24 -15.76
CA HIS A 326 10.52 0.66 -17.10
C HIS A 326 9.13 1.32 -17.15
N ALA A 327 8.18 0.93 -16.30
CA ALA A 327 6.84 1.52 -16.33
C ALA A 327 6.72 2.77 -15.44
N LEU A 328 7.67 3.00 -14.55
CA LEU A 328 7.75 4.19 -13.68
C LEU A 328 8.86 5.14 -14.12
N PHE A 329 8.97 5.39 -15.44
CA PHE A 329 9.88 6.39 -16.01
C PHE A 329 11.33 6.28 -15.53
N TYR A 330 11.83 5.06 -15.40
CA TYR A 330 13.18 4.74 -14.96
C TYR A 330 13.52 5.24 -13.55
N ILE A 331 12.52 5.39 -12.68
CA ILE A 331 12.75 5.67 -11.26
C ILE A 331 13.41 4.44 -10.60
N PRO A 332 14.45 4.63 -9.77
CA PRO A 332 15.05 3.56 -8.99
C PRO A 332 14.15 3.22 -7.79
N MET A 333 13.18 2.33 -8.02
CA MET A 333 12.21 1.90 -6.98
C MET A 333 12.83 1.03 -5.89
N LEU A 334 14.06 0.51 -6.09
CA LEU A 334 14.75 -0.39 -5.15
C LEU A 334 13.82 -1.53 -4.72
N TRP A 335 13.22 -2.19 -5.71
CA TRP A 335 12.20 -3.20 -5.50
C TRP A 335 12.68 -4.30 -4.56
N ARG A 336 11.82 -4.64 -3.62
CA ARG A 336 11.89 -5.78 -2.71
C ARG A 336 10.84 -6.77 -3.17
N MET A 337 10.69 -7.88 -2.46
CA MET A 337 9.56 -8.78 -2.71
C MET A 337 8.26 -8.11 -2.25
N GLY A 338 7.57 -7.41 -3.17
CA GLY A 338 6.27 -6.79 -2.95
C GLY A 338 6.27 -5.38 -2.31
N TYR A 339 7.45 -4.83 -2.04
CA TYR A 339 7.63 -3.48 -1.48
C TYR A 339 8.65 -2.69 -2.27
N HIS A 340 8.69 -1.37 -2.07
CA HIS A 340 9.73 -0.50 -2.60
C HIS A 340 10.34 0.38 -1.51
N SER A 341 11.54 0.87 -1.82
CA SER A 341 12.20 1.92 -1.05
C SER A 341 12.43 3.11 -1.99
N LEU A 342 12.13 4.32 -1.52
CA LEU A 342 12.57 5.54 -2.17
C LEU A 342 13.64 6.18 -1.29
N PRO A 343 14.63 6.90 -1.86
CA PRO A 343 15.69 7.56 -1.09
C PRO A 343 15.12 8.75 -0.30
N MET A 344 14.33 8.47 0.74
CA MET A 344 13.67 9.46 1.58
C MET A 344 14.67 10.01 2.62
N PRO A 345 14.77 11.35 2.77
CA PRO A 345 15.62 11.95 3.78
C PRO A 345 15.31 11.42 5.18
N GLY A 346 16.31 10.84 5.85
CA GLY A 346 16.16 10.32 7.21
C GLY A 346 15.53 8.92 7.33
N ALA A 347 14.85 8.42 6.30
CA ALA A 347 14.15 7.12 6.27
C ALA A 347 14.75 6.15 5.24
N ARG A 348 16.06 6.25 4.95
CA ARG A 348 16.76 5.53 3.87
C ARG A 348 16.73 4.00 3.97
N ALA A 349 16.53 3.46 5.17
CA ALA A 349 16.47 2.02 5.40
C ALA A 349 15.04 1.47 5.33
N GLY A 350 14.04 2.36 5.29
CA GLY A 350 12.65 1.96 5.31
C GLY A 350 12.14 1.51 3.94
N PHE A 351 11.00 0.85 3.97
CA PHE A 351 10.31 0.34 2.81
C PHE A 351 8.81 0.27 3.06
N GLY A 352 8.06 0.17 1.98
CA GLY A 352 6.63 -0.04 2.03
C GLY A 352 6.03 0.08 0.66
N HIS A 353 4.84 0.64 0.58
CA HIS A 353 4.20 0.87 -0.70
C HIS A 353 3.35 2.14 -0.70
N ILE A 354 3.55 2.96 -1.73
CA ILE A 354 2.81 4.20 -1.97
C ILE A 354 1.69 3.93 -2.99
N GLY A 355 0.50 4.42 -2.70
CA GLY A 355 -0.69 4.41 -3.53
C GLY A 355 -0.77 5.60 -4.48
N LEU A 356 -1.60 5.47 -5.52
CA LEU A 356 -2.04 6.63 -6.30
C LEU A 356 -2.69 7.65 -5.36
N GLY A 357 -2.41 8.92 -5.55
CA GLY A 357 -2.90 9.98 -4.64
C GLY A 357 -2.06 10.10 -3.37
N GLY A 358 -1.20 9.14 -3.03
CA GLY A 358 -0.20 9.29 -1.98
C GLY A 358 -0.52 8.69 -0.62
N SER A 359 -1.65 7.99 -0.46
CA SER A 359 -1.83 7.09 0.70
C SER A 359 -0.72 6.04 0.72
N PHE A 360 -0.15 5.73 1.88
CA PHE A 360 0.96 4.78 1.98
C PHE A 360 1.05 4.13 3.36
N GLY A 361 1.71 2.98 3.40
CA GLY A 361 2.25 2.42 4.64
C GLY A 361 3.75 2.18 4.53
N TRP A 362 4.48 2.34 5.63
CA TRP A 362 5.94 2.33 5.66
C TRP A 362 6.49 1.73 6.95
N ALA A 363 7.54 0.93 6.84
CA ALA A 363 8.32 0.37 7.94
C ALA A 363 9.77 0.81 7.85
N ASP A 364 10.39 1.19 8.97
CA ASP A 364 11.83 1.38 9.12
C ASP A 364 12.37 0.45 10.22
N PRO A 365 12.89 -0.74 9.85
CA PRO A 365 13.39 -1.71 10.82
C PRO A 365 14.57 -1.22 11.67
N ARG A 366 15.30 -0.18 11.23
CA ARG A 366 16.43 0.33 12.02
C ARG A 366 15.97 1.11 13.25
N SER A 367 14.80 1.75 13.19
CA SER A 367 14.27 2.58 14.26
C SER A 367 13.05 1.98 14.96
N GLY A 368 12.52 0.87 14.43
CA GLY A 368 11.25 0.27 14.82
C GLY A 368 10.05 1.12 14.42
N LEU A 369 10.24 2.15 13.58
CA LEU A 369 9.21 3.11 13.21
C LEU A 369 8.30 2.51 12.13
N SER A 370 6.99 2.68 12.28
CA SER A 370 6.03 2.46 11.21
C SER A 370 5.09 3.65 11.04
N VAL A 371 4.60 3.83 9.82
CA VAL A 371 3.70 4.92 9.44
C VAL A 371 2.59 4.37 8.57
N GLY A 372 1.36 4.78 8.86
CA GLY A 372 0.21 4.65 7.98
C GLY A 372 -0.38 6.02 7.71
N PHE A 373 -0.54 6.38 6.44
CA PHE A 373 -1.15 7.64 6.01
C PHE A 373 -2.21 7.32 4.96
N VAL A 374 -3.46 7.73 5.23
CA VAL A 374 -4.61 7.46 4.35
C VAL A 374 -5.44 8.71 4.15
N HIS A 375 -5.99 8.91 2.95
CA HIS A 375 -6.94 9.98 2.66
C HIS A 375 -7.79 9.62 1.45
N ASN A 376 -8.91 10.32 1.30
CA ASN A 376 -9.86 10.10 0.21
C ASN A 376 -9.71 11.06 -0.99
N ARG A 377 -8.78 12.02 -0.93
CA ARG A 377 -8.56 12.99 -2.03
C ARG A 377 -7.98 12.36 -3.29
N LEU A 378 -8.64 12.58 -4.43
CA LEU A 378 -8.15 12.19 -5.74
C LEU A 378 -8.59 13.20 -6.82
N GLY A 379 -7.98 14.40 -6.79
CA GLY A 379 -8.29 15.46 -7.76
C GLY A 379 -7.08 15.86 -8.60
N VAL A 380 -7.30 16.18 -9.87
CA VAL A 380 -6.23 16.57 -10.84
C VAL A 380 -5.35 17.70 -10.31
N GLY A 381 -5.93 18.70 -9.64
CA GLY A 381 -5.19 19.84 -9.09
C GLY A 381 -4.33 19.53 -7.86
N THR A 382 -4.54 18.38 -7.20
CA THR A 382 -3.81 18.03 -5.97
C THR A 382 -3.04 16.74 -6.07
N LEU A 383 -3.30 15.93 -7.10
CA LEU A 383 -2.69 14.63 -7.32
C LEU A 383 -1.17 14.66 -7.16
N SER A 384 -0.47 15.60 -7.80
CA SER A 384 0.99 15.70 -7.72
C SER A 384 1.51 16.00 -6.31
N ALA A 385 0.82 16.88 -5.57
CA ALA A 385 1.21 17.22 -4.20
C ALA A 385 0.90 16.09 -3.23
N ASP A 386 -0.27 15.47 -3.38
CA ASP A 386 -0.73 14.38 -2.52
C ASP A 386 0.13 13.13 -2.77
N GLN A 387 0.48 12.82 -4.02
CA GLN A 387 1.39 11.72 -4.40
C GLN A 387 2.76 11.78 -3.70
N LEU A 388 3.22 12.98 -3.34
CA LEU A 388 4.47 13.22 -2.62
C LEU A 388 4.30 13.21 -1.09
N ALA A 389 3.18 12.70 -0.56
CA ALA A 389 2.90 12.73 0.88
C ALA A 389 4.01 12.13 1.74
N SER A 390 4.54 10.98 1.31
CA SER A 390 5.65 10.30 2.00
C SER A 390 6.91 11.17 2.12
N ALA A 391 7.15 12.08 1.18
CA ALA A 391 8.33 12.96 1.19
C ALA A 391 8.28 14.05 2.28
N TRP A 392 7.09 14.38 2.81
CA TRP A 392 6.96 15.29 3.96
C TRP A 392 6.57 14.57 5.26
N VAL A 393 5.78 13.49 5.19
CA VAL A 393 5.39 12.70 6.38
C VAL A 393 6.61 12.00 6.98
N LEU A 394 7.37 11.25 6.18
CA LEU A 394 8.43 10.38 6.69
C LEU A 394 9.57 11.17 7.37
N PRO A 395 10.12 12.26 6.79
CA PRO A 395 11.17 13.02 7.46
C PRO A 395 10.73 13.64 8.78
N LEU A 396 9.47 14.08 8.87
CA LEU A 396 8.90 14.63 10.10
C LEU A 396 8.63 13.54 11.15
N ALA A 397 8.13 12.38 10.74
CA ALA A 397 7.94 11.22 11.63
C ALA A 397 9.28 10.73 12.21
N VAL A 398 10.32 10.58 11.37
CA VAL A 398 11.68 10.21 11.83
C VAL A 398 12.24 11.26 12.79
N ARG A 399 12.04 12.55 12.53
CA ARG A 399 12.48 13.63 13.43
C ARG A 399 11.79 13.54 14.79
N GLY A 400 10.47 13.35 14.81
CA GLY A 400 9.69 13.17 16.04
C GLY A 400 10.16 11.95 16.84
N ALA A 401 10.33 10.80 16.17
CA ALA A 401 10.81 9.57 16.81
C ALA A 401 12.21 9.72 17.42
N ARG A 402 13.14 10.42 16.74
CA ARG A 402 14.47 10.72 17.29
C ARG A 402 14.41 11.65 18.50
N ALA A 403 13.52 12.63 18.50
CA ALA A 403 13.32 13.51 19.65
C ALA A 403 12.74 12.74 20.84
N ALA A 404 11.75 11.88 20.62
CA ALA A 404 11.16 11.03 21.65
C ALA A 404 12.20 10.07 22.26
N ALA A 405 13.06 9.48 21.42
CA ALA A 405 14.14 8.60 21.89
C ALA A 405 15.14 9.32 22.81
N ARG A 406 15.48 10.60 22.52
CA ARG A 406 16.41 11.38 23.36
C ARG A 406 15.83 11.71 24.74
N ARG A 407 14.51 11.89 24.84
CA ARG A 407 13.82 12.20 26.09
C ARG A 407 13.68 10.99 27.01
N ALA A 408 13.62 9.78 26.44
CA ALA A 408 13.54 8.53 27.20
C ALA A 408 14.86 8.12 27.88
N ILE A 409 16.00 8.73 27.51
CA ILE A 409 17.27 8.53 28.20
C ILE A 409 17.26 9.41 29.46
N PRO A 410 17.31 8.83 30.68
CA PRO A 410 17.36 9.63 31.90
C PRO A 410 18.59 10.55 31.87
N THR A 411 18.39 11.84 32.10
CA THR A 411 19.47 12.78 32.44
C THR A 411 20.00 12.47 33.84
N THR A 412 20.61 11.31 34.03
CA THR A 412 21.42 10.96 35.21
C THR A 412 22.87 10.93 34.81
N THR A 413 23.47 12.12 34.63
CA THR A 413 24.90 12.42 34.87
C THR A 413 25.16 13.87 34.47
N ARG A 414 24.87 14.80 35.37
CA ARG A 414 25.62 16.06 35.52
C ARG A 414 25.24 16.75 36.84
N ARG A 415 25.69 16.15 37.94
CA ARG A 415 25.97 16.83 39.21
C ARG A 415 26.92 15.95 40.00
N ALA A 416 28.22 16.26 39.93
CA ALA A 416 29.23 16.12 40.98
C ALA A 416 30.63 16.27 40.36
N ALA A 417 31.14 17.50 40.37
CA ALA A 417 32.47 17.91 40.80
C ALA A 417 32.58 19.42 40.59
#